data_AF-A0A1J3IS86-F1
#
_entry.id   AF-A0A1J3IS86-F1
#
_cell.length_a   1.000
_cell.length_b   1.000
_cell.length_c   1.000
_cell.angle_alpha   90.00
_cell.angle_beta   90.00
_cell.angle_gamma   90.00
#
_symmetry.space_group_name_H-M   'P 1'
#
loop_
_entity.id
_entity.type
_entity.pdbx_description
1 polymer ?
#
loop_
_entity_poly.entity_id
_entity_poly.type
_entity_poly.pdbx_seq_one_letter_code
_entity_poly.pdbx_strand_id
1 'polypeptide(L)'
;LGIIPGLGGTQRLPRLIGLKEAIPIILQSKTIKAPQALKAGLVDKVVKGPELLPTAIAVATALAEGKAPRRKALYLTDKIGSIPDGKRAIEQARVDAQKKSKGNLPHPDGALDAIQAGL
;
A
#
# COMPACT_ATOMS: atom_id res chain seq x y z
N LEU A 1 0.60 18.70 -4.42
CA LEU A 1 1.74 18.29 -5.28
C LEU A 1 1.29 17.83 -6.66
N GLY A 2 0.12 17.19 -6.80
CA GLY A 2 -0.37 16.78 -8.12
C GLY A 2 0.44 15.65 -8.76
N ILE A 3 1.12 14.85 -7.93
CA ILE A 3 2.01 13.76 -8.34
C ILE A 3 1.50 12.43 -7.78
N ILE A 4 2.03 11.35 -8.32
CA ILE A 4 1.77 9.97 -7.88
C ILE A 4 3.02 9.36 -7.22
N PRO A 5 2.90 8.31 -6.40
CA PRO A 5 4.07 7.64 -5.81
C PRO A 5 4.99 7.01 -6.88
N GLY A 6 6.14 7.64 -7.16
CA GLY A 6 7.09 7.20 -8.19
C GLY A 6 8.05 6.07 -7.78
N LEU A 7 8.24 5.82 -6.49
CA LEU A 7 9.21 4.81 -5.98
C LEU A 7 8.59 3.40 -5.82
N GLY A 8 7.56 3.09 -6.60
CA GLY A 8 6.84 1.81 -6.58
C GLY A 8 5.76 1.70 -5.48
N GLY A 9 5.34 2.83 -4.89
CA GLY A 9 4.26 2.86 -3.90
C GLY A 9 2.91 2.41 -4.48
N THR A 10 2.64 2.73 -5.74
CA THR A 10 1.45 2.25 -6.49
C THR A 10 1.42 0.73 -6.65
N GLN A 11 2.56 0.05 -6.49
CA GLN A 11 2.66 -1.42 -6.65
C GLN A 11 2.72 -2.14 -5.31
N ARG A 12 3.63 -1.72 -4.43
CA ARG A 12 3.88 -2.42 -3.16
C ARG A 12 2.75 -2.22 -2.16
N LEU A 13 2.13 -1.04 -2.12
CA LEU A 13 1.09 -0.78 -1.12
C LEU A 13 -0.16 -1.65 -1.35
N PRO A 14 -0.76 -1.73 -2.56
CA PRO A 14 -1.88 -2.64 -2.80
C PRO A 14 -1.57 -4.11 -2.51
N ARG A 15 -0.32 -4.55 -2.72
CA ARG A 15 0.11 -5.92 -2.41
C ARG A 15 0.29 -6.19 -0.92
N LEU A 16 0.67 -5.17 -0.15
CA LEU A 16 0.85 -5.29 1.30
C LEU A 16 -0.46 -5.20 2.08
N ILE A 17 -1.40 -4.35 1.66
CA ILE A 17 -2.62 -4.06 2.44
C ILE A 17 -3.93 -4.23 1.66
N GLY A 18 -3.86 -4.65 0.40
CA GLY A 18 -5.03 -4.78 -0.48
C GLY A 18 -5.43 -3.48 -1.15
N LEU A 19 -6.13 -3.58 -2.29
CA LEU A 19 -6.56 -2.43 -3.09
C LEU A 19 -7.47 -1.48 -2.30
N LYS A 20 -8.43 -2.03 -1.54
CA LYS A 20 -9.44 -1.25 -0.81
C LYS A 20 -8.82 -0.30 0.22
N GLU A 21 -7.78 -0.75 0.93
CA GLU A 21 -7.08 0.08 1.92
C GLU A 21 -6.01 0.97 1.28
N ALA A 22 -5.37 0.51 0.20
CA ALA A 22 -4.30 1.25 -0.48
C ALA A 22 -4.80 2.48 -1.26
N ILE A 23 -5.92 2.36 -1.96
CA ILE A 23 -6.45 3.43 -2.82
C ILE A 23 -6.69 4.74 -2.04
N PRO A 24 -7.37 4.76 -0.86
CA PRO A 24 -7.55 5.98 -0.09
C PRO A 24 -6.22 6.60 0.38
N ILE A 25 -5.22 5.79 0.73
CA ILE A 25 -3.90 6.29 1.13
C ILE A 25 -3.22 7.00 -0.04
N ILE A 26 -3.29 6.42 -1.25
CA ILE A 26 -2.66 6.96 -2.45
C ILE A 26 -3.40 8.20 -2.96
N LEU A 27 -4.72 8.12 -3.12
CA LEU A 27 -5.51 9.18 -3.76
C LEU A 27 -5.84 10.34 -2.82
N GLN A 28 -6.08 10.05 -1.54
CA GLN A 28 -6.57 11.04 -0.57
C GLN A 28 -5.51 11.43 0.45
N SER A 29 -4.27 10.91 0.32
CA SER A 29 -3.19 11.10 1.29
C SER A 29 -3.62 10.75 2.73
N LYS A 30 -4.51 9.76 2.88
CA LYS A 30 -5.01 9.31 4.17
C LYS A 30 -3.86 8.75 5.03
N THR A 31 -3.77 9.20 6.27
CA THR A 31 -2.80 8.68 7.23
C THR A 31 -3.32 7.41 7.92
N ILE A 32 -2.42 6.50 8.28
CA ILE A 32 -2.72 5.25 8.98
C ILE A 32 -1.96 5.20 10.31
N LYS A 33 -2.66 4.87 11.40
CA LYS A 33 -2.04 4.75 12.73
C LYS A 33 -1.36 3.39 12.90
N ALA A 34 -0.35 3.31 13.77
CA ALA A 34 0.46 2.09 13.96
C ALA A 34 -0.36 0.81 14.22
N PRO A 35 -1.40 0.78 15.08
CA PRO A 35 -2.19 -0.44 15.28
C PRO A 35 -2.96 -0.89 14.03
N GLN A 36 -3.47 0.07 13.25
CA GLN A 36 -4.16 -0.21 11.99
C GLN A 36 -3.19 -0.69 10.92
N ALA A 37 -2.00 -0.09 10.85
CA ALA A 37 -0.94 -0.51 9.94
C ALA A 37 -0.48 -1.95 10.22
N LEU A 38 -0.37 -2.32 11.49
CA LEU A 38 -0.06 -3.69 11.90
C LEU A 38 -1.17 -4.66 11.47
N LYS A 39 -2.43 -4.33 11.78
CA LYS A 39 -3.58 -5.16 11.41
C LYS A 39 -3.71 -5.33 9.88
N ALA A 40 -3.41 -4.29 9.11
CA ALA A 40 -3.42 -4.35 7.65
C ALA A 40 -2.23 -5.14 7.07
N GLY A 41 -1.16 -5.34 7.84
CA GLY A 41 0.08 -5.98 7.41
C GLY A 41 1.08 -5.05 6.71
N LEU A 42 0.90 -3.73 6.85
CA LEU A 42 1.82 -2.70 6.36
C LEU A 42 3.12 -2.68 7.16
N VAL A 43 3.03 -2.91 8.47
CA VAL A 43 4.17 -3.07 9.37
C VAL A 43 4.10 -4.43 10.06
N ASP A 44 5.25 -4.99 10.40
CA ASP A 44 5.33 -6.33 11.01
C ASP A 44 5.26 -6.30 12.54
N LYS A 45 5.63 -5.16 13.17
CA LYS A 45 5.62 -5.00 14.62
C LYS A 45 5.39 -3.54 15.02
N VAL A 46 4.76 -3.34 16.18
CA VAL A 46 4.58 -2.03 16.82
C VAL A 46 5.13 -2.12 18.23
N VAL A 47 6.03 -1.20 18.57
CA VAL A 47 6.73 -1.14 19.87
C VAL A 47 6.74 0.31 20.38
N LYS A 48 7.12 0.50 21.64
CA LYS A 48 7.34 1.86 22.19
C LYS A 48 8.58 2.49 21.57
N GLY A 49 8.64 3.83 21.57
CA GLY A 49 9.73 4.60 20.95
C GLY A 49 11.15 4.12 21.34
N PRO A 50 11.46 3.93 22.65
CA PRO A 50 12.79 3.46 23.08
C PRO A 50 13.17 2.06 22.58
N GLU A 51 12.19 1.23 22.23
CA GLU A 51 12.40 -0.16 21.80
C GLU A 51 12.53 -0.29 20.28
N LEU A 52 12.31 0.79 19.51
CA LEU A 52 12.26 0.75 18.05
C LEU A 52 13.56 0.21 17.45
N LEU A 53 14.69 0.84 17.79
CA LEU A 53 15.99 0.47 17.22
C LEU A 53 16.47 -0.92 17.69
N PRO A 54 16.42 -1.27 18.99
CA PRO A 54 16.74 -2.62 19.45
C PRO A 54 15.90 -3.70 18.76
N THR A 55 14.60 -3.46 18.60
CA THR A 55 13.69 -4.39 17.92
C THR A 55 14.03 -4.54 16.45
N ALA A 56 14.30 -3.44 15.75
CA ALA A 56 14.64 -3.46 14.33
C ALA A 56 15.95 -4.24 14.09
N ILE A 57 16.97 -4.05 14.94
CA ILE A 57 18.23 -4.79 14.87
C ILE A 57 17.97 -6.29 15.07
N ALA A 58 17.22 -6.66 16.11
CA ALA A 58 16.90 -8.07 16.37
C ALA A 58 16.18 -8.74 15.18
N VAL A 59 15.22 -8.05 14.56
CA VAL A 59 14.53 -8.54 13.35
C VAL A 59 15.49 -8.68 12.17
N ALA A 60 16.37 -7.70 11.95
CA ALA A 60 17.36 -7.76 10.88
C ALA A 60 18.35 -8.92 11.07
N THR A 61 18.83 -9.14 12.29
CA THR A 61 19.71 -10.26 12.65
C THR A 61 19.01 -11.60 12.39
N ALA A 62 17.75 -11.75 12.82
CA ALA A 62 16.99 -12.97 12.58
C ALA A 62 16.79 -13.25 11.07
N LEU A 63 16.58 -12.21 10.24
CA LEU A 63 16.51 -12.35 8.79
C LEU A 63 17.85 -12.78 8.18
N ALA A 64 18.97 -12.20 8.66
CA ALA A 64 20.31 -12.53 8.18
C ALA A 64 20.72 -13.98 8.53
N GLU A 65 20.29 -14.46 9.70
CA GLU A 65 20.53 -15.83 10.17
C GLU A 65 19.55 -16.85 9.57
N GLY A 66 18.62 -16.43 8.71
CA GLY A 66 17.60 -17.30 8.12
C GLY A 66 16.53 -17.79 9.10
N LYS A 67 16.45 -17.20 10.29
CA LYS A 67 15.45 -17.53 11.34
C LYS A 67 14.08 -16.89 11.09
N ALA A 68 13.97 -15.99 10.10
CA ALA A 68 12.73 -15.38 9.69
C ALA A 68 12.62 -15.30 8.16
N PRO A 69 11.41 -15.43 7.58
CA PRO A 69 11.23 -15.34 6.14
C PRO A 69 11.35 -13.90 5.63
N ARG A 70 12.08 -13.71 4.53
CA ARG A 70 12.15 -12.40 3.86
C ARG A 70 10.95 -12.20 2.93
N ARG A 71 10.05 -11.29 3.32
CA ARG A 71 8.89 -10.91 2.51
C ARG A 71 9.29 -9.94 1.40
N LYS A 72 9.08 -10.34 0.13
CA LYS A 72 9.33 -9.49 -1.05
C LYS A 72 8.02 -8.85 -1.52
N ALA A 73 7.68 -7.68 -0.97
CA ALA A 73 6.38 -7.01 -1.17
C ALA A 73 5.90 -6.91 -2.63
N LEU A 74 6.83 -6.70 -3.58
CA LEU A 74 6.49 -6.56 -5.01
C LEU A 74 5.88 -7.81 -5.63
N TYR A 75 6.20 -9.00 -5.10
CA TYR A 75 5.77 -10.29 -5.65
C TYR A 75 4.60 -10.91 -4.88
N LEU A 76 4.07 -10.23 -3.86
CA LEU A 76 2.91 -10.71 -3.12
C LEU A 76 1.64 -10.54 -3.95
N THR A 77 0.79 -11.56 -3.94
CA THR A 77 -0.49 -11.59 -4.67
C THR A 77 -1.66 -12.03 -3.80
N ASP A 78 -1.43 -12.34 -2.52
CA ASP A 78 -2.43 -12.80 -1.57
C ASP A 78 -3.53 -11.76 -1.30
N LYS A 79 -3.23 -10.47 -1.44
CA LYS A 79 -4.13 -9.35 -1.10
C LYS A 79 -4.69 -8.57 -2.29
N ILE A 80 -4.26 -8.87 -3.52
CA ILE A 80 -4.76 -8.16 -4.72
C ILE A 80 -6.11 -8.71 -5.21
N GLY A 81 -6.51 -9.90 -4.76
CA GLY A 81 -7.78 -10.52 -5.14
C GLY A 81 -7.79 -10.99 -6.60
N SER A 82 -8.99 -11.21 -7.15
CA SER A 82 -9.15 -11.57 -8.56
C SER A 82 -8.94 -10.34 -9.47
N ILE A 83 -8.39 -10.53 -10.67
CA ILE A 83 -8.19 -9.45 -11.64
C ILE A 83 -9.52 -8.72 -11.97
N PRO A 84 -10.66 -9.42 -12.21
CA PRO A 84 -11.93 -8.75 -12.45
C PRO A 84 -12.39 -7.89 -11.27
N ASP A 85 -12.25 -8.38 -10.03
CA ASP A 85 -12.60 -7.61 -8.83
C ASP A 85 -11.70 -6.38 -8.67
N GLY A 86 -10.40 -6.54 -8.90
CA GLY A 86 -9.43 -5.45 -8.84
C GLY A 86 -9.75 -4.35 -9.85
N LYS A 87 -10.04 -4.71 -11.11
CA LYS A 87 -10.46 -3.75 -12.14
C LYS A 87 -11.74 -3.00 -11.76
N ARG A 88 -12.75 -3.71 -11.21
CA ARG A 88 -13.98 -3.08 -10.71
C ARG A 88 -13.71 -2.10 -9.58
N ALA A 89 -12.86 -2.46 -8.63
CA ALA A 89 -12.51 -1.59 -7.51
C ALA A 89 -11.78 -0.32 -7.96
N ILE A 90 -10.88 -0.44 -8.95
CA ILE A 90 -10.16 0.70 -9.54
C ILE A 90 -11.13 1.62 -10.27
N GLU A 91 -12.05 1.07 -11.06
CA GLU A 91 -13.02 1.89 -11.80
C GLU A 91 -13.97 2.63 -10.85
N GLN A 92 -14.45 1.97 -9.80
CA GLN A 92 -15.24 2.64 -8.78
C GLN A 92 -14.47 3.78 -8.10
N ALA A 93 -13.19 3.56 -7.78
CA ALA A 93 -12.34 4.59 -7.21
C ALA A 93 -12.12 5.76 -8.18
N ARG A 94 -12.07 5.50 -9.50
CA ARG A 94 -11.97 6.53 -10.53
C ARG A 94 -13.22 7.42 -10.52
N VAL A 95 -14.41 6.82 -10.58
CA VAL A 95 -15.69 7.54 -10.52
C VAL A 95 -15.76 8.41 -9.27
N ASP A 96 -15.38 7.86 -8.12
CA ASP A 96 -15.39 8.59 -6.85
C ASP A 96 -14.39 9.76 -6.84
N ALA A 97 -13.19 9.54 -7.38
CA ALA A 97 -12.15 10.57 -7.48
C ALA A 97 -12.60 11.71 -8.40
N GLN A 98 -13.14 11.38 -9.58
CA GLN A 98 -13.64 12.35 -10.55
C GLN A 98 -14.81 13.18 -10.01
N LYS A 99 -15.74 12.53 -9.30
CA LYS A 99 -16.85 13.22 -8.65
C LYS A 99 -16.36 14.23 -7.60
N LYS A 100 -15.35 13.88 -6.82
CA LYS A 100 -14.76 14.76 -5.79
C LYS A 100 -13.92 15.89 -6.39
N SER A 101 -13.17 15.61 -7.45
CA SER A 101 -12.32 16.60 -8.13
C SER A 101 -13.07 17.47 -9.13
N LYS A 102 -14.33 17.13 -9.45
CA LYS A 102 -15.14 17.72 -10.53
C LYS A 102 -14.43 17.67 -11.90
N GLY A 103 -13.62 16.65 -12.16
CA GLY A 103 -12.88 16.54 -13.42
C GLY A 103 -11.57 17.31 -13.48
N ASN A 104 -11.23 18.10 -12.47
CA ASN A 104 -10.16 19.10 -12.58
C ASN A 104 -8.77 18.58 -12.19
N LEU A 105 -8.67 17.33 -11.72
CA LEU A 105 -7.42 16.74 -11.25
C LEU A 105 -7.10 15.47 -12.05
N PRO A 106 -6.02 15.47 -12.87
CA PRO A 106 -5.65 14.31 -13.68
C PRO A 106 -4.80 13.28 -12.93
N HIS A 107 -4.09 13.69 -11.86
CA HIS A 107 -3.19 12.80 -11.13
C HIS A 107 -3.87 11.60 -10.42
N PRO A 108 -5.13 11.65 -9.95
CA PRO A 108 -5.82 10.46 -9.42
C PRO A 108 -5.99 9.38 -10.48
N ASP A 109 -6.32 9.76 -11.72
CA ASP A 109 -6.41 8.81 -12.85
C ASP A 109 -5.06 8.16 -13.11
N GLY A 110 -3.99 8.96 -13.19
CA GLY A 110 -2.63 8.43 -13.39
C GLY A 110 -2.18 7.48 -12.28
N ALA A 111 -2.62 7.72 -11.03
CA ALA A 111 -2.33 6.82 -9.92
C ALA A 111 -3.09 5.50 -10.07
N LEU A 112 -4.36 5.56 -10.47
CA LEU A 112 -5.21 4.38 -10.71
C LEU A 112 -4.73 3.57 -11.92
N ASP A 113 -4.32 4.23 -13.00
CA ASP A 113 -3.71 3.59 -14.17
C ASP A 113 -2.43 2.85 -13.78
N ALA A 114 -1.57 3.50 -12.99
CA ALA A 114 -0.35 2.87 -12.49
C ALA A 114 -0.64 1.66 -11.60
N ILE A 115 -1.64 1.72 -10.72
CA ILE A 115 -2.07 0.57 -9.90
C ILE A 115 -2.58 -0.56 -10.80
N GLN A 116 -3.44 -0.24 -11.77
CA GLN A 116 -4.03 -1.21 -12.69
C GLN A 116 -2.98 -1.92 -13.55
N ALA A 117 -1.93 -1.22 -13.99
CA ALA A 117 -0.86 -1.79 -14.79
C ALA A 117 -0.07 -2.89 -14.05
N GLY A 118 -0.14 -2.94 -12.72
CA GLY A 118 0.49 -3.97 -11.91
C GLY A 118 -0.45 -5.02 -11.34
N LEU A 119 -1.73 -5.01 -11.73
CA LEU A 119 -2.64 -6.14 -11.47
C LEU A 119 -2.45 -7.22 -12.51
#